data_AF-A0A485A5P4-F1
#
_entry.id   AF-A0A485A5P4-F1
#
_cell.length_a   1.000
_cell.length_b   1.000
_cell.length_c   1.000
_cell.angle_alpha   90.00
_cell.angle_beta   90.00
_cell.angle_gamma   90.00
#
_symmetry.space_group_name_H-M   'P 1'
#
loop_
_entity.id
_entity.type
_entity.pdbx_description
1 polymer ?
#
loop_
_entity_poly.entity_id
_entity_poly.type
_entity_poly.pdbx_seq_one_letter_code
_entity_poly.pdbx_strand_id
1 'polypeptide(L)'
;MLTAETLPDIQTGSVVLYRKFEVGEITSVQPRANAFDIAVHIKPEYRSLLTPNSVFWAEGGAKVQLNGSGLTVQASPLSRALKGAVSFDNLNQASNGSRKGDKRMLFPSETAARAIGGQITLHAFDA
;
A
#
# COMPACT_ATOMS: atom_id res chain seq x y z
N MET A 1 9.05 -7.90 -5.67
CA MET A 1 9.38 -7.34 -4.34
C MET A 1 8.81 -5.93 -4.25
N LEU A 2 8.49 -5.49 -3.03
CA LEU A 2 8.15 -4.11 -2.72
C LEU A 2 9.32 -3.43 -1.98
N THR A 3 9.31 -2.11 -1.95
CA THR A 3 10.24 -1.29 -1.16
C THR A 3 9.49 -0.22 -0.38
N ALA A 4 9.91 0.01 0.87
CA ALA A 4 9.41 1.10 1.71
C ALA A 4 10.59 1.79 2.41
N GLU A 5 10.54 3.10 2.63
CA GLU A 5 11.58 3.82 3.39
C GLU A 5 11.48 3.49 4.89
N THR A 6 10.25 3.47 5.41
CA THR A 6 9.91 3.02 6.75
C THR A 6 9.06 1.76 6.67
N LEU A 7 9.19 0.87 7.66
CA LEU A 7 8.35 -0.32 7.74
C LEU A 7 7.00 0.08 8.37
N PRO A 8 5.88 0.02 7.63
CA PRO A 8 4.55 0.15 8.24
C PRO A 8 4.25 -1.07 9.13
N ASP A 9 3.14 -1.07 9.87
CA ASP A 9 2.70 -2.20 10.73
C ASP A 9 2.37 -3.47 9.89
N ILE A 10 3.43 -4.10 9.37
CA ILE A 10 3.44 -5.33 8.60
C ILE A 10 4.64 -6.16 9.02
N GLN A 11 4.52 -7.47 8.84
CA GLN A 11 5.52 -8.47 9.21
C GLN A 11 5.40 -9.67 8.28
N THR A 12 6.32 -10.62 8.39
CA THR A 12 6.17 -11.93 7.75
C THR A 12 4.84 -12.56 8.19
N GLY A 13 4.05 -13.04 7.23
CA GLY A 13 2.70 -13.56 7.46
C GLY A 13 1.58 -12.50 7.44
N SER A 14 1.89 -11.21 7.27
CA SER A 14 0.87 -10.21 6.94
C SER A 14 0.16 -10.59 5.64
N VAL A 15 -1.15 -10.37 5.59
CA VAL A 15 -1.96 -10.75 4.43
C VAL A 15 -1.84 -9.73 3.30
N VAL A 16 -1.95 -10.21 2.06
CA VAL A 16 -1.99 -9.37 0.86
C VAL A 16 -3.40 -9.38 0.29
N LEU A 17 -3.97 -8.20 0.11
CA LEU A 17 -5.36 -8.00 -0.27
C LEU A 17 -5.47 -7.38 -1.67
N TYR A 18 -6.41 -7.88 -2.47
CA TYR A 18 -6.91 -7.19 -3.65
C TYR A 18 -8.36 -6.80 -3.39
N ARG A 19 -8.67 -5.50 -3.40
CA ARG A 19 -10.03 -4.99 -3.11
C ARG A 19 -10.65 -5.60 -1.84
N LYS A 20 -9.86 -5.64 -0.76
CA LYS A 20 -10.19 -6.23 0.56
C LYS A 20 -10.33 -7.76 0.60
N PHE A 21 -10.08 -8.47 -0.49
CA PHE A 21 -10.07 -9.93 -0.56
C PHE A 21 -8.64 -10.49 -0.47
N GLU A 22 -8.42 -11.52 0.34
CA GLU A 22 -7.08 -12.11 0.54
C GLU A 22 -6.61 -12.92 -0.67
N VAL A 23 -5.45 -12.56 -1.21
CA VAL A 23 -4.87 -13.19 -2.41
C VAL A 23 -3.43 -13.68 -2.20
N GLY A 24 -2.86 -13.46 -1.03
CA GLY A 24 -1.46 -13.80 -0.77
C GLY A 24 -0.97 -13.33 0.59
N GLU A 25 0.34 -13.31 0.76
CA GLU A 25 1.00 -12.99 2.01
C GLU A 25 2.39 -12.37 1.82
N ILE A 26 2.87 -11.69 2.86
CA ILE A 26 4.26 -11.25 2.99
C ILE A 26 5.12 -12.43 3.45
N THR A 27 6.15 -12.76 2.68
CA THR A 27 7.02 -13.91 2.95
C THR A 27 8.34 -13.53 3.62
N SER A 28 8.78 -12.28 3.48
CA SER A 28 9.99 -11.77 4.12
C SER A 28 10.00 -10.25 4.17
N VAL A 29 10.62 -9.70 5.21
CA VAL A 29 10.94 -8.28 5.37
C VAL A 29 12.42 -8.19 5.72
N GLN A 30 13.18 -7.43 4.94
CA GLN A 30 14.62 -7.30 5.09
C GLN A 30 15.01 -5.82 5.17
N PRO A 31 15.63 -5.36 6.27
CA PRO A 31 16.12 -3.99 6.35
C PRO A 31 17.33 -3.78 5.43
N ARG A 32 17.44 -2.57 4.89
CA ARG A 32 18.59 -1.97 4.22
C ARG A 32 18.93 -0.67 4.95
N ALA A 33 20.03 -0.02 4.56
CA ALA A 33 20.49 1.22 5.21
C ALA A 33 19.40 2.32 5.31
N ASN A 34 18.61 2.51 4.24
CA ASN A 34 17.60 3.58 4.15
C ASN A 34 16.22 3.06 3.68
N ALA A 35 15.99 1.75 3.72
CA ALA A 35 14.76 1.16 3.18
C ALA A 35 14.54 -0.26 3.70
N PHE A 36 13.39 -0.83 3.40
CA PHE A 36 13.04 -2.23 3.58
C PHE A 36 12.75 -2.87 2.23
N ASP A 37 13.28 -4.07 2.00
CA ASP A 37 12.86 -4.94 0.92
C ASP A 37 11.82 -5.93 1.43
N ILE A 38 10.67 -6.01 0.74
CA ILE A 38 9.51 -6.78 1.19
C ILE A 38 9.17 -7.81 0.11
N ALA A 39 9.26 -9.09 0.46
CA ALA A 39 8.90 -10.19 -0.42
C ALA A 39 7.41 -10.51 -0.29
N VAL A 40 6.73 -10.58 -1.43
CA VAL A 40 5.27 -10.80 -1.52
C VAL A 40 5.04 -12.07 -2.32
N HIS A 41 4.26 -12.99 -1.77
CA HIS A 41 3.75 -14.15 -2.49
C HIS A 41 2.28 -13.95 -2.81
N ILE A 42 1.94 -13.99 -4.10
CA ILE A 42 0.55 -14.00 -4.59
C ILE A 42 0.23 -15.41 -5.04
N LYS A 43 -0.90 -15.95 -4.57
CA LYS A 43 -1.32 -17.31 -4.92
C LYS A 43 -1.46 -17.44 -6.45
N PRO A 44 -1.07 -18.57 -7.06
CA PRO A 44 -1.02 -18.74 -8.52
C PRO A 44 -2.30 -18.33 -9.25
N GLU A 45 -3.46 -18.66 -8.70
CA GLU A 45 -4.79 -18.36 -9.24
C GLU A 45 -5.13 -16.86 -9.30
N TYR A 46 -4.42 -16.03 -8.53
CA TYR A 46 -4.65 -14.58 -8.46
C TYR A 46 -3.55 -13.76 -9.17
N ARG A 47 -2.57 -14.40 -9.79
CA ARG A 47 -1.44 -13.69 -10.43
C ARG A 47 -1.89 -12.74 -11.55
N SER A 48 -3.00 -13.04 -12.22
CA SER A 48 -3.58 -12.19 -13.27
C SER A 48 -4.12 -10.85 -12.74
N LEU A 49 -4.35 -10.71 -11.43
CA LEU A 49 -4.80 -9.46 -10.81
C LEU A 49 -3.67 -8.42 -10.72
N LEU A 50 -2.41 -8.88 -10.72
CA LEU A 50 -1.24 -8.01 -10.74
C LEU A 50 -1.00 -7.50 -12.17
N THR A 51 -0.99 -6.19 -12.32
CA THR A 51 -0.70 -5.52 -13.58
C THR A 51 0.54 -4.63 -13.43
N PRO A 52 1.10 -4.11 -14.54
CA PRO A 52 2.13 -3.07 -14.46
C PRO A 52 1.69 -1.84 -13.65
N ASN A 53 0.39 -1.57 -13.60
CA ASN A 53 -0.20 -0.40 -12.95
C ASN A 53 -0.66 -0.67 -11.51
N SER A 54 -0.28 -1.82 -10.93
CA SER A 54 -0.63 -2.14 -9.54
C SER A 54 0.15 -1.27 -8.56
N VAL A 55 -0.58 -0.58 -7.69
CA VAL A 55 -0.05 0.22 -6.59
C VAL A 55 -0.34 -0.47 -5.26
N PHE A 56 0.61 -0.44 -4.33
CA PHE A 56 0.54 -1.18 -3.06
C PHE A 56 0.56 -0.21 -1.88
N TRP A 57 -0.27 -0.44 -0.87
CA TRP A 57 -0.26 0.35 0.37
C TRP A 57 -0.45 -0.52 1.60
N ALA A 58 0.09 -0.07 2.73
CA ALA A 58 -0.20 -0.68 4.02
C ALA A 58 -1.61 -0.30 4.50
N GLU A 59 -2.33 -1.29 5.02
CA GLU A 59 -3.61 -1.10 5.71
C GLU A 59 -3.32 -0.92 7.21
N GLY A 60 -3.66 0.25 7.76
CA GLY A 60 -3.55 0.52 9.20
C GLY A 60 -4.69 -0.07 10.04
N GLY A 61 -4.48 -0.11 11.35
CA GLY A 61 -5.44 -0.66 12.32
C GLY A 61 -6.76 0.11 12.45
N ALA A 62 -6.75 1.44 12.25
CA ALA A 62 -7.94 2.27 12.28
C ALA A 62 -7.88 3.39 11.24
N LYS A 63 -8.97 3.57 10.49
CA LYS A 63 -9.18 4.73 9.61
C LYS A 63 -10.03 5.75 10.36
N VAL A 64 -9.47 6.90 10.67
CA VAL A 64 -10.16 8.02 11.30
C VAL A 64 -10.48 9.06 10.23
N GLN A 65 -11.74 9.47 10.13
CA GLN A 65 -12.22 10.48 9.19
C GLN A 65 -13.01 11.54 9.96
N LEU A 66 -12.60 12.80 9.83
CA LEU A 66 -13.33 13.95 10.34
C LEU A 66 -13.95 14.70 9.17
N ASN A 67 -15.27 14.91 9.20
CA ASN A 67 -15.99 15.68 8.20
C ASN A 67 -17.04 16.61 8.85
N GLY A 68 -17.73 17.42 8.06
CA GLY A 68 -18.74 18.37 8.55
C GLY A 68 -19.92 17.73 9.30
N SER A 69 -20.08 16.42 9.21
CA SER A 69 -21.12 15.63 9.90
C SER A 69 -20.60 14.99 11.20
N GLY A 70 -19.31 15.13 11.53
CA GLY A 70 -18.69 14.61 12.75
C GLY A 70 -17.50 13.67 12.50
N LEU A 71 -17.15 12.90 13.55
CA LEU A 71 -16.04 11.95 13.54
C LEU A 71 -16.54 10.53 13.20
N THR A 72 -15.97 9.92 12.15
CA THR A 72 -16.18 8.52 11.81
C THR A 72 -14.91 7.72 12.04
N VAL A 73 -15.02 6.63 12.82
CA VAL A 73 -13.92 5.68 13.04
C VAL A 73 -14.30 4.36 12.40
N GLN A 74 -13.49 3.89 11.46
CA GLN A 74 -13.63 2.58 10.87
C GLN A 74 -12.45 1.70 11.30
N ALA A 75 -12.75 0.73 12.17
CA ALA A 75 -11.75 -0.22 12.65
C ALA A 75 -11.55 -1.35 11.65
N SER A 76 -10.30 -1.74 11.44
CA SER A 76 -9.98 -2.99 10.74
C SER A 76 -10.38 -4.19 11.61
N PRO A 77 -10.77 -5.35 11.02
CA PRO A 77 -10.99 -6.57 11.79
C PRO A 77 -9.78 -6.88 12.68
N LEU A 78 -10.00 -7.30 13.92
CA LEU A 78 -8.93 -7.47 14.91
C LEU A 78 -7.82 -8.42 14.43
N SER A 79 -8.18 -9.49 13.73
CA SER A 79 -7.23 -10.43 13.12
C SER A 79 -6.28 -9.76 12.12
N ARG A 80 -6.76 -8.74 11.40
CA ARG A 80 -5.96 -7.93 10.45
C ARG A 80 -5.14 -6.87 11.17
N ALA A 81 -5.71 -6.23 12.19
CA ALA A 81 -4.99 -5.25 13.00
C ALA A 81 -3.75 -5.85 13.68
N LEU A 82 -3.85 -7.12 14.12
CA LEU A 82 -2.73 -7.82 14.76
C LEU A 82 -1.67 -8.33 13.77
N LYS A 83 -2.09 -8.77 12.58
CA LYS A 83 -1.16 -9.35 11.60
C LYS A 83 -0.61 -8.33 10.62
N GLY A 84 -1.21 -7.15 10.51
CA GLY A 84 -0.95 -6.20 9.42
C GLY A 84 -1.52 -6.69 8.08
N ALA A 85 -1.71 -5.77 7.14
CA ALA A 85 -2.08 -6.11 5.78
C ALA A 85 -1.49 -5.13 4.77
N VAL A 86 -1.21 -5.64 3.57
CA VAL A 86 -0.88 -4.85 2.39
C VAL A 86 -2.01 -5.01 1.39
N SER A 87 -2.58 -3.90 0.93
CA SER A 87 -3.57 -3.91 -0.15
C SER A 87 -2.93 -3.44 -1.45
N PHE A 88 -3.49 -3.87 -2.58
CA PHE A 88 -3.18 -3.30 -3.89
C PHE A 88 -4.42 -3.18 -4.76
N ASP A 89 -4.32 -2.28 -5.74
CA ASP A 89 -5.31 -2.08 -6.81
C ASP A 89 -4.60 -1.56 -8.07
N ASN A 90 -5.30 -1.57 -9.20
CA ASN A 90 -4.76 -1.14 -10.49
C ASN A 90 -5.19 0.30 -10.77
N LEU A 91 -4.24 1.24 -10.81
CA LEU A 91 -4.54 2.65 -11.06
C LEU A 91 -4.19 3.04 -12.50
N ASN A 92 -5.18 3.52 -13.26
CA ASN A 92 -5.04 3.89 -14.67
C ASN A 92 -3.99 5.00 -14.94
N GLN A 93 -3.59 5.75 -13.91
CA GLN A 93 -2.60 6.84 -13.99
C GLN A 93 -1.24 6.50 -13.36
N ALA A 94 -1.00 5.26 -12.92
CA ALA A 94 0.29 4.85 -12.35
C ALA A 94 1.43 4.78 -13.41
N SER A 95 1.11 5.07 -14.67
CA SER A 95 1.92 4.84 -15.86
C SER A 95 3.15 5.75 -16.01
N ASN A 96 3.35 6.75 -15.14
CA ASN A 96 4.47 7.70 -15.28
C ASN A 96 5.75 7.30 -14.54
N GLY A 97 5.81 6.13 -13.88
CA GLY A 97 6.97 5.83 -13.02
C GLY A 97 7.35 4.38 -12.75
N SER A 98 6.61 3.37 -13.21
CA SER A 98 7.04 1.97 -13.05
C SER A 98 7.40 1.35 -14.39
N ARG A 99 8.70 1.35 -14.72
CA ARG A 99 9.21 0.54 -15.83
C ARG A 99 9.16 -0.92 -15.42
N LYS A 100 9.03 -1.81 -16.42
CA LYS A 100 9.11 -3.26 -16.23
C LYS A 100 10.48 -3.61 -15.63
N GLY A 101 10.53 -3.85 -14.32
CA GLY A 101 11.76 -4.17 -13.58
C GLY A 101 12.01 -3.31 -12.33
N ASP A 102 11.31 -2.17 -12.19
CA ASP A 102 11.46 -1.32 -11.01
C ASP A 102 10.80 -1.97 -9.79
N LYS A 103 11.49 -1.91 -8.64
CA LYS A 103 10.92 -2.31 -7.35
C LYS A 103 9.71 -1.42 -7.08
N ARG A 104 8.53 -2.02 -6.86
CA ARG A 104 7.30 -1.27 -6.59
C ARG A 104 7.34 -0.69 -5.18
N MET A 105 6.95 0.57 -5.02
CA MET A 105 6.87 1.20 -3.71
C MET A 105 5.66 0.69 -2.93
N LEU A 106 5.85 0.45 -1.63
CA LEU A 106 4.78 0.26 -0.67
C LEU A 106 4.49 1.61 -0.02
N PHE A 107 3.32 2.17 -0.31
CA PHE A 107 2.88 3.42 0.30
C PHE A 107 2.40 3.22 1.74
N PRO A 108 2.54 4.24 2.61
CA PRO A 108 2.09 4.14 4.00
C PRO A 108 0.56 4.11 4.14
N SER A 109 -0.19 4.54 3.12
CA SER A 109 -1.66 4.53 3.13
C SER A 109 -2.26 4.52 1.73
N GLU A 110 -3.55 4.18 1.64
CA GLU A 110 -4.33 4.23 0.39
C GLU A 110 -4.34 5.65 -0.22
N THR A 111 -4.48 6.67 0.62
CA THR A 111 -4.48 8.07 0.20
C THR A 111 -3.16 8.44 -0.47
N ALA A 112 -2.02 8.04 0.13
CA ALA A 112 -0.71 8.26 -0.44
C ALA A 112 -0.52 7.51 -1.77
N ALA A 113 -1.00 6.26 -1.86
CA ALA A 113 -0.94 5.47 -3.09
C ALA A 113 -1.77 6.06 -4.23
N ARG A 114 -2.90 6.71 -3.93
CA ARG A 114 -3.78 7.34 -4.94
C ARG A 114 -3.30 8.73 -5.37
N ALA A 115 -2.53 9.43 -4.53
CA ALA A 115 -2.01 10.77 -4.81
C ALA A 115 -0.95 10.83 -5.92
N ILE A 116 -0.45 9.69 -6.40
CA ILE A 116 0.53 9.63 -7.52
C ILE A 116 -0.05 10.12 -8.86
N GLY A 117 -1.37 10.26 -8.97
CA GLY A 117 -2.06 10.70 -10.19
C GLY A 117 -2.25 12.22 -10.26
N GLY A 118 -1.21 12.94 -10.67
CA GLY A 118 -1.26 14.37 -11.01
C GLY A 118 -0.50 15.26 -10.03
N GLN A 119 0.77 15.56 -10.35
CA GLN A 119 1.54 16.57 -9.61
C GLN A 119 1.13 17.96 -10.12
N ILE A 120 0.55 18.77 -9.24
CA ILE A 120 0.31 20.21 -9.47
C ILE A 120 1.23 20.97 -8.52
N THR A 121 2.06 21.86 -9.05
CA THR A 121 2.88 22.76 -8.24
C THR A 121 2.06 23.99 -7.88
N LEU A 122 1.82 24.20 -6.59
CA LEU A 122 1.16 25.39 -6.07
C LEU A 122 2.24 26.41 -5.68
N HIS A 123 2.11 27.64 -6.16
CA HIS A 123 2.91 28.78 -5.70
C HIS A 123 2.05 29.62 -4.74
N ALA A 124 2.44 29.68 -3.46
CA ALA A 124 1.78 30.50 -2.44
C ALA A 124 2.74 31.60 -1.95
N PHE A 125 2.20 32.76 -1.56
CA PHE A 125 2.97 33.93 -1.15
C PHE A 125 3.23 34.01 0.37
N ASP A 126 2.64 33.10 1.15
CA ASP A 126 2.86 33.00 2.60
C ASP A 126 2.63 31.54 3.02
N ALA A 127 3.41 31.03 3.98
CA ALA A 127 3.45 29.62 4.41
C ALA A 127 3.33 29.48 5.93
#